data_AF-A0A947A6S4-F1
#
_entry.id   AF-A0A947A6S4-F1
#
_cell.length_a   1.000
_cell.length_b   1.000
_cell.length_c   1.000
_cell.angle_alpha   90.00
_cell.angle_beta   90.00
_cell.angle_gamma   90.00
#
_symmetry.space_group_name_H-M   'P 1'
#
loop_
_entity.id
_entity.type
_entity.pdbx_description
1 polymer ?
#
loop_
_entity_poly.entity_id
_entity_poly.type
_entity_poly.pdbx_seq_one_letter_code
_entity_poly.pdbx_strand_id
1 'polypeptide(L)'
;MQMGANFIVTPSLREDIAIICNRRKVLWSPGCGSLTEINRAEELGCELVKLFPGSTYGPGFVKAIKGPQPWTSIMPTGGVSTDEDNLRAWFDAGVSCVGMGSKLISKDILASKDFKLLEQLVSKTLDTIRSVRN
;
A
#
# COMPACT_ATOMS: atom_id res chain seq x y z
N MET A 1 -4.42 6.61 17.62
CA MET A 1 -3.23 7.37 18.09
C MET A 1 -2.94 7.16 19.57
N GLN A 2 -3.90 7.32 20.48
CA GLN A 2 -3.66 7.12 21.93
C GLN A 2 -3.14 5.71 22.29
N MET A 3 -3.47 4.70 21.48
CA MET A 3 -2.96 3.32 21.62
C MET A 3 -1.57 3.09 20.98
N GLY A 4 -0.83 4.15 20.63
CA GLY A 4 0.56 4.04 20.13
C GLY A 4 0.74 3.77 18.64
N ALA A 5 -0.32 3.87 17.81
CA ALA A 5 -0.19 3.71 16.36
C ALA A 5 0.74 4.77 15.75
N ASN A 6 1.75 4.32 14.99
CA ASN A 6 2.73 5.19 14.32
C ASN A 6 2.23 5.81 13.01
N PHE A 7 1.21 5.22 12.40
CA PHE A 7 0.60 5.69 11.15
C PHE A 7 -0.88 5.31 11.07
N ILE A 8 -1.62 5.99 10.20
CA ILE A 8 -3.04 5.75 9.93
C ILE A 8 -3.24 5.46 8.44
N VAL A 9 -3.99 4.40 8.13
CA VAL A 9 -4.36 4.04 6.76
C VAL A 9 -5.88 4.02 6.64
N THR A 10 -6.44 4.63 5.60
CA THR A 10 -7.89 4.62 5.34
C THR A 10 -8.19 3.92 4.01
N PRO A 11 -9.41 3.37 3.80
CA PRO A 11 -9.80 2.79 2.51
C PRO A 11 -10.16 3.87 1.47
N SER A 12 -10.44 5.10 1.91
CA SER A 12 -10.83 6.23 1.07
C SER A 12 -10.24 7.55 1.60
N LEU A 13 -10.24 8.59 0.76
CA LEU A 13 -9.85 9.94 1.13
C LEU A 13 -10.87 10.52 2.12
N ARG A 14 -10.38 10.98 3.28
CA ARG A 14 -11.18 11.54 4.38
C ARG A 14 -10.46 12.76 4.95
N GLU A 15 -10.90 13.95 4.55
CA GLU A 15 -10.25 15.21 4.94
C GLU A 15 -10.29 15.47 6.45
N ASP A 16 -11.37 15.06 7.11
CA ASP A 16 -11.52 15.13 8.56
C ASP A 16 -10.45 14.31 9.31
N ILE A 17 -10.08 13.14 8.76
CA ILE A 17 -9.00 12.31 9.30
C ILE A 17 -7.64 12.96 9.03
N ALA A 18 -7.44 13.56 7.84
CA ALA A 18 -6.22 14.27 7.49
C ALA A 18 -5.88 15.36 8.50
N ILE A 19 -6.87 16.21 8.84
CA ILE A 19 -6.70 17.32 9.80
C ILE A 19 -6.18 16.80 11.15
N ILE A 20 -6.74 15.71 11.66
CA ILE A 20 -6.34 15.15 12.96
C ILE A 20 -4.93 14.53 12.89
N CYS A 21 -4.63 13.79 11.82
CA CYS A 21 -3.31 13.18 11.60
C CYS A 21 -2.21 14.23 11.53
N ASN A 22 -2.42 15.27 10.72
CA ASN A 22 -1.46 16.36 10.55
C ASN A 22 -1.22 17.14 11.85
N ARG A 23 -2.29 17.51 12.57
CA ARG A 23 -2.18 18.20 13.87
C ARG A 23 -1.39 17.41 14.91
N ARG A 24 -1.43 16.07 14.81
CA ARG A 24 -0.75 15.16 15.72
C ARG A 24 0.58 14.63 15.18
N LYS A 25 0.99 15.08 13.98
CA LYS A 25 2.23 14.65 13.30
C LYS A 25 2.32 13.13 13.17
N VAL A 26 1.21 12.50 12.80
CA VAL A 26 1.13 11.06 12.56
C VAL A 26 0.95 10.85 11.07
N LEU A 27 1.81 10.01 10.48
CA LEU A 27 1.77 9.69 9.05
C LEU A 27 0.39 9.20 8.65
N TRP A 28 -0.12 9.70 7.53
CA TRP A 28 -1.42 9.34 7.02
C TRP A 28 -1.35 8.88 5.55
N SER A 29 -1.91 7.69 5.31
CA SER A 29 -1.99 7.08 4.00
C SER A 29 -3.45 6.87 3.57
N PRO A 30 -4.04 7.81 2.82
CA PRO A 30 -5.41 7.69 2.34
C PRO A 30 -5.55 6.74 1.17
N GLY A 31 -6.69 6.06 1.12
CA GLY A 31 -7.13 5.34 -0.06
C GLY A 31 -7.59 6.28 -1.16
N CYS A 32 -7.00 6.20 -2.35
CA CYS A 32 -7.40 6.98 -3.52
C CYS A 32 -7.63 6.05 -4.72
N GLY A 33 -8.56 6.44 -5.60
CA GLY A 33 -8.93 5.71 -6.80
C GLY A 33 -8.89 6.53 -8.09
N SER A 34 -8.51 7.81 -8.01
CA SER A 34 -8.46 8.75 -9.13
C SER A 34 -7.31 9.74 -8.98
N LEU A 35 -6.86 10.33 -10.09
CA LEU A 35 -5.80 11.35 -10.07
C LEU A 35 -6.19 12.58 -9.23
N THR A 36 -7.47 12.99 -9.26
CA THR A 36 -7.97 14.12 -8.46
C THR A 36 -7.90 13.84 -6.98
N GLU A 37 -8.28 12.63 -6.54
CA GLU A 37 -8.16 12.24 -5.13
C GLU A 37 -6.71 12.15 -4.67
N ILE A 38 -5.81 11.68 -5.53
CA ILE A 38 -4.36 11.65 -5.28
C ILE A 38 -3.83 13.07 -5.04
N ASN A 39 -4.12 14.00 -5.96
CA ASN A 39 -3.72 15.40 -5.82
C ASN A 39 -4.28 16.01 -4.53
N ARG A 40 -5.56 15.78 -4.25
CA ARG A 40 -6.19 16.30 -3.03
C ARG A 40 -5.55 15.73 -1.76
N ALA A 41 -5.18 14.45 -1.77
CA ALA A 41 -4.47 13.83 -0.65
C ALA A 41 -3.10 14.49 -0.41
N GLU A 42 -2.34 14.74 -1.47
CA GLU A 42 -1.04 15.41 -1.39
C GLU A 42 -1.16 16.86 -0.90
N GLU A 43 -2.16 17.61 -1.36
CA GLU A 43 -2.46 18.96 -0.84
C GLU A 43 -2.77 18.96 0.67
N LEU A 44 -3.45 17.91 1.12
CA LEU A 44 -3.75 17.69 2.53
C LEU A 44 -2.56 17.11 3.30
N GLY A 45 -1.39 16.97 2.67
CA GLY A 45 -0.14 16.58 3.32
C GLY A 45 0.06 15.08 3.53
N CYS A 46 -0.62 14.21 2.75
CA CYS A 46 -0.35 12.78 2.85
C CYS A 46 1.08 12.44 2.40
N GLU A 47 1.74 11.52 3.10
CA GLU A 47 3.11 11.11 2.78
C GLU A 47 3.16 9.93 1.79
N LEU A 48 2.13 9.09 1.77
CA LEU A 48 2.05 7.88 0.96
C LEU A 48 0.60 7.64 0.55
N VAL A 49 0.30 7.63 -0.74
CA VAL A 49 -1.05 7.32 -1.21
C VAL A 49 -1.25 5.80 -1.24
N LYS A 50 -2.34 5.34 -0.63
CA LYS A 50 -2.81 3.97 -0.81
C LYS A 50 -3.70 3.90 -2.06
N LEU A 51 -3.26 3.19 -3.09
CA LEU A 51 -4.12 2.89 -4.23
C LEU A 51 -5.05 1.72 -3.86
N PHE A 52 -6.36 1.99 -3.77
CA PHE A 52 -7.31 0.98 -3.29
C PHE A 52 -8.70 1.13 -3.93
N PRO A 53 -9.33 0.01 -4.36
CA PRO A 53 -8.82 -1.37 -4.39
C PRO A 53 -7.86 -1.63 -5.56
N GLY A 54 -6.63 -2.03 -5.27
CA GLY A 54 -5.54 -2.16 -6.24
C GLY A 54 -5.82 -3.13 -7.40
N SER A 55 -6.57 -4.22 -7.16
CA SER A 55 -6.95 -5.19 -8.21
C SER A 55 -7.80 -4.57 -9.32
N THR A 56 -8.55 -3.51 -9.02
CA THR A 56 -9.40 -2.83 -10.00
C THR A 56 -8.57 -1.89 -10.88
N TYR A 57 -7.57 -1.21 -10.30
CA TYR A 57 -6.76 -0.21 -11.01
C TYR A 57 -5.53 -0.81 -11.71
N GLY A 58 -4.91 -1.80 -11.07
CA GLY A 58 -3.73 -2.50 -11.59
C GLY A 58 -2.46 -1.63 -11.68
N PRO A 59 -1.33 -2.25 -12.04
CA PRO A 59 -0.05 -1.55 -12.19
C PRO A 59 -0.06 -0.48 -13.29
N GLY A 60 -0.87 -0.67 -14.34
CA GLY A 60 -1.00 0.30 -15.44
C GLY A 60 -1.46 1.68 -14.97
N PHE A 61 -2.36 1.73 -13.98
CA PHE A 61 -2.79 3.00 -13.39
C PHE A 61 -1.66 3.72 -12.65
N VAL A 62 -0.83 2.99 -11.91
CA VAL A 62 0.36 3.54 -11.24
C VAL A 62 1.31 4.16 -12.26
N LYS A 63 1.62 3.43 -13.34
CA LYS A 63 2.48 3.92 -14.42
C LYS A 63 1.92 5.19 -15.07
N ALA A 64 0.60 5.26 -15.25
CA ALA A 64 -0.08 6.43 -15.80
C ALA A 64 0.00 7.65 -14.85
N ILE A 65 -0.10 7.47 -13.53
CA ILE A 65 0.07 8.55 -12.54
C ILE A 65 1.52 9.04 -12.50
N LYS A 66 2.48 8.12 -12.55
CA LYS A 66 3.91 8.43 -12.47
C LYS A 66 4.42 9.26 -13.65
N GLY A 67 3.72 9.27 -14.78
CA GLY A 67 4.03 10.14 -15.91
C GLY A 67 3.99 11.64 -15.55
N PRO A 68 2.82 12.20 -15.16
CA PRO A 68 2.70 13.59 -14.74
C PRO A 68 3.17 13.86 -13.30
N GLN A 69 3.18 12.85 -12.41
CA GLN A 69 3.51 13.01 -10.98
C GLN A 69 4.58 11.99 -10.52
N PRO A 70 5.83 12.07 -11.03
CA PRO A 70 6.88 11.10 -10.69
C PRO A 70 7.22 11.06 -9.18
N TRP A 71 6.98 12.17 -8.47
CA TRP A 71 7.22 12.32 -7.03
C TRP A 71 6.21 11.59 -6.14
N THR A 72 5.00 11.30 -6.64
CA THR A 72 3.93 10.71 -5.82
C THR A 72 4.33 9.33 -5.29
N SER A 73 4.33 9.15 -3.97
CA SER A 73 4.58 7.84 -3.37
C SER A 73 3.29 7.03 -3.32
N ILE A 74 3.30 5.81 -3.89
CA ILE A 74 2.10 4.98 -4.05
C ILE A 74 2.33 3.60 -3.42
N MET A 75 1.32 3.13 -2.68
CA MET A 75 1.22 1.78 -2.13
C MET A 75 -0.08 1.11 -2.62
N PRO A 76 -0.05 0.20 -3.61
CA PRO A 76 -1.23 -0.58 -3.98
C PRO A 76 -1.63 -1.50 -2.83
N THR A 77 -2.93 -1.62 -2.58
CA THR A 77 -3.49 -2.55 -1.60
C THR A 77 -4.76 -3.20 -2.14
N GLY A 78 -4.91 -4.50 -1.93
CA GLY A 78 -5.97 -5.31 -2.53
C GLY A 78 -5.56 -5.75 -3.93
N GLY A 79 -5.44 -7.06 -4.17
CA GLY A 79 -4.90 -7.60 -5.43
C GLY A 79 -3.39 -7.80 -5.49
N VAL A 80 -2.66 -7.47 -4.42
CA VAL A 80 -1.23 -7.78 -4.28
C VAL A 80 -1.08 -9.20 -3.71
N SER A 81 -0.39 -10.08 -4.43
CA SER A 81 -0.04 -11.44 -3.99
C SER A 81 1.47 -11.58 -3.74
N THR A 82 1.89 -12.76 -3.27
CA THR A 82 3.29 -13.12 -3.06
C THR A 82 3.97 -13.66 -4.33
N ASP A 83 3.24 -13.74 -5.44
CA ASP A 83 3.76 -14.27 -6.70
C ASP A 83 4.76 -13.27 -7.31
N GLU A 84 5.88 -13.77 -7.82
CA GLU A 84 6.95 -12.91 -8.37
C GLU A 84 6.44 -12.00 -9.49
N ASP A 85 5.68 -12.54 -10.44
CA ASP A 85 5.13 -11.77 -11.57
C ASP A 85 4.20 -10.64 -11.09
N ASN A 86 3.41 -10.89 -10.05
CA ASN A 86 2.54 -9.87 -9.47
C ASN A 86 3.37 -8.76 -8.82
N LEU A 87 4.36 -9.12 -8.00
CA LEU A 87 5.24 -8.16 -7.33
C LEU A 87 6.05 -7.34 -8.33
N ARG A 88 6.69 -8.02 -9.29
CA ARG A 88 7.46 -7.41 -10.36
C ARG A 88 6.62 -6.38 -11.13
N ALA A 89 5.39 -6.74 -11.53
CA ALA A 89 4.52 -5.83 -12.24
C ALA A 89 4.22 -4.54 -11.44
N TRP A 90 4.02 -4.65 -10.11
CA TRP A 90 3.82 -3.47 -9.26
C TRP A 90 5.09 -2.62 -9.11
N PHE A 91 6.24 -3.24 -8.86
CA PHE A 91 7.50 -2.51 -8.70
C PHE A 91 7.97 -1.86 -10.01
N ASP A 92 7.85 -2.55 -11.15
CA ASP A 92 8.13 -2.00 -12.49
C ASP A 92 7.23 -0.81 -12.84
N ALA A 93 6.03 -0.74 -12.26
CA ALA A 93 5.14 0.41 -12.41
C ALA A 93 5.54 1.62 -11.54
N GLY A 94 6.51 1.47 -10.64
CA GLY A 94 7.08 2.55 -9.83
C GLY A 94 6.43 2.75 -8.47
N VAL A 95 5.82 1.71 -7.88
CA VAL A 95 5.28 1.80 -6.51
C VAL A 95 6.41 1.95 -5.48
N SER A 96 6.15 2.71 -4.41
CA SER A 96 7.15 2.92 -3.34
C SER A 96 7.24 1.70 -2.40
N CYS A 97 6.11 1.03 -2.19
CA CYS A 97 5.96 -0.22 -1.44
C CYS A 97 4.66 -0.91 -1.85
N VAL A 98 4.36 -2.08 -1.28
CA VAL A 98 3.09 -2.80 -1.55
C VAL A 98 2.40 -3.18 -0.25
N GLY A 99 1.07 -3.08 -0.22
CA GLY A 99 0.23 -3.47 0.90
C GLY A 99 -0.38 -4.85 0.69
N MET A 100 0.05 -5.84 1.47
CA MET A 100 -0.48 -7.21 1.41
C MET A 100 -1.43 -7.49 2.57
N GLY A 101 -2.56 -8.10 2.26
CA GLY A 101 -3.55 -8.54 3.23
C GLY A 101 -3.64 -10.06 3.29
N SER A 102 -4.85 -10.58 3.04
CA SER A 102 -5.18 -12.02 3.14
C SER A 102 -4.38 -12.94 2.21
N LYS A 103 -3.69 -12.39 1.21
CA LYS A 103 -2.80 -13.14 0.32
C LYS A 103 -1.46 -13.52 0.98
N LEU A 104 -1.06 -12.80 2.02
CA LEU A 104 0.13 -13.11 2.83
C LEU A 104 -0.28 -13.72 4.18
N ILE A 105 -1.25 -13.11 4.85
CA ILE A 105 -1.77 -13.58 6.15
C ILE A 105 -3.16 -14.18 5.93
N SER A 106 -3.21 -15.46 5.55
CA SER A 106 -4.46 -16.15 5.25
C SER A 106 -5.28 -16.44 6.52
N LYS A 107 -6.61 -16.59 6.35
CA LYS A 107 -7.49 -17.00 7.46
C LYS A 107 -7.11 -18.37 8.01
N ASP A 108 -6.66 -19.28 7.15
CA ASP A 108 -6.30 -20.64 7.55
C ASP A 108 -5.07 -20.66 8.43
N ILE A 109 -4.03 -19.89 8.09
CA ILE A 109 -2.82 -19.73 8.92
C ILE A 109 -3.19 -19.20 10.31
N LEU A 110 -4.10 -18.22 10.37
CA LEU A 110 -4.54 -17.66 11.65
C LEU A 110 -5.39 -18.64 12.46
N ALA A 111 -6.28 -19.40 11.81
CA ALA A 111 -7.12 -20.40 12.45
C ALA A 111 -6.31 -21.58 12.99
N SER A 112 -5.31 -22.05 12.23
CA SER A 112 -4.41 -23.14 12.63
C SER A 112 -3.27 -22.70 13.54
N LYS A 113 -3.05 -21.37 13.70
CA LYS A 113 -1.90 -20.77 14.39
C LYS A 113 -0.56 -21.26 13.84
N ASP A 114 -0.48 -21.53 12.52
CA ASP A 114 0.75 -21.97 11.87
C ASP A 114 1.70 -20.79 11.61
N PHE A 115 2.24 -20.25 12.68
CA PHE A 115 3.15 -19.11 12.62
C PHE A 115 4.50 -19.46 11.97
N LYS A 116 4.87 -20.74 11.95
CA LYS A 116 6.08 -21.21 11.28
C LYS A 116 5.93 -21.11 9.77
N LEU A 117 4.79 -21.54 9.24
CA LEU A 117 4.46 -21.33 7.82
C LEU A 117 4.40 -19.85 7.48
N LEU A 118 3.79 -19.02 8.34
CA LEU A 118 3.74 -17.57 8.12
C LEU A 118 5.13 -16.95 8.05
N GLU A 119 6.02 -17.30 8.97
CA GLU A 119 7.42 -16.83 8.97
C GLU A 119 8.14 -17.18 7.67
N GLN A 120 8.02 -18.44 7.21
CA GLN A 120 8.62 -18.89 5.95
C GLN A 120 8.06 -18.13 4.74
N LEU A 121 6.74 -17.91 4.69
CA LEU A 121 6.09 -17.15 3.62
C LEU A 121 6.53 -15.69 3.60
N VAL A 122 6.62 -15.04 4.77
CA VAL A 122 7.10 -13.66 4.89
C VAL A 122 8.56 -13.56 4.46
N SER A 123 9.44 -14.46 4.92
CA SER A 123 10.86 -14.46 4.52
C SER A 123 10.99 -14.59 3.01
N LYS A 124 10.33 -15.59 2.42
CA LYS A 124 10.35 -15.81 0.97
C LYS A 124 9.83 -14.58 0.20
N THR A 125 8.74 -13.99 0.66
CA THR A 125 8.15 -12.80 0.02
C THR A 125 9.11 -11.61 0.06
N LEU A 126 9.79 -11.38 1.19
CA LEU A 126 10.79 -10.33 1.31
C LEU A 126 11.99 -10.56 0.38
N ASP A 127 12.44 -11.81 0.24
CA ASP A 127 13.53 -12.16 -0.69
C ASP A 127 13.11 -11.93 -2.14
N THR A 128 11.88 -12.30 -2.52
CA THR A 128 11.33 -11.98 -3.84
C THR A 128 11.22 -10.47 -4.05
N ILE A 129 10.75 -9.69 -3.07
CA ILE A 129 10.69 -8.22 -3.20
C ILE A 129 12.09 -7.64 -3.43
N ARG A 130 13.11 -8.14 -2.74
CA ARG A 130 14.51 -7.70 -2.93
C ARG A 130 15.02 -8.00 -4.35
N SER A 131 14.63 -9.13 -4.94
CA SER A 131 15.09 -9.49 -6.30
C SER A 131 14.39 -8.68 -7.41
N VAL A 132 13.14 -8.27 -7.21
CA VAL A 132 12.35 -7.55 -8.24
C VAL A 132 12.46 -6.02 -8.15
N ARG A 133 12.93 -5.46 -7.03
CA ARG A 133 13.01 -3.99 -6.81
C ARG A 133 14.30 -3.34 -7.35
N ASN A 134 15.11 -4.07 -8.13
CA ASN A 134 16.38 -3.56 -8.67
C ASN A 134 16.17 -2.48 -9.72
#